data_AF-F0J549-F1
#
_entry.id   AF-F0J549-F1
#
_cell.length_a   1.000
_cell.length_b   1.000
_cell.length_c   1.000
_cell.angle_alpha   90.00
_cell.angle_beta   90.00
_cell.angle_gamma   90.00
#
_symmetry.space_group_name_H-M   'P 1'
#
loop_
_entity.id
_entity.type
_entity.pdbx_description
1 polymer ?
#
loop_
_entity_poly.entity_id
_entity_poly.type
_entity_poly.pdbx_seq_one_letter_code
_entity_poly.pdbx_strand_id
1 'polypeptide(L)'
;MQDTPIRPRPAREAGAQNLRGLKALVIGLGILVVLGTALVIGVVVKRIVAPEHAAAPPPAVAPRTAAPPFATELPGGAGSAIAGVAAAGGMVAIWLHDGQGGAVVFVDPRTGRIAGTAAPRH
;
A
#
# COMPACT_ATOMS: atom_id res chain seq x y z
N MET A 1 40.73 -35.41 58.39
CA MET A 1 39.59 -34.55 58.77
C MET A 1 39.82 -33.17 58.21
N GLN A 2 39.09 -32.80 57.15
CA GLN A 2 38.63 -31.43 56.89
C GLN A 2 37.69 -31.51 55.68
N ASP A 3 36.44 -31.89 55.97
CA ASP A 3 35.30 -31.71 55.07
C ASP A 3 35.17 -30.23 54.72
N THR A 4 35.35 -29.91 53.44
CA THR A 4 35.07 -28.57 52.93
C THR A 4 33.57 -28.50 52.63
N PRO A 5 32.78 -27.61 53.27
CA PRO A 5 31.33 -27.56 53.08
C PRO A 5 30.99 -27.04 51.68
N ILE A 6 30.24 -27.83 50.91
CA ILE A 6 29.67 -27.43 49.62
C ILE A 6 28.63 -26.34 49.89
N ARG A 7 28.98 -25.08 49.61
CA ARG A 7 28.01 -23.97 49.59
C ARG A 7 27.08 -24.14 48.38
N PRO A 8 25.75 -24.14 48.56
CA PRO A 8 24.82 -24.10 47.43
C PRO A 8 24.96 -22.74 46.71
N ARG A 9 25.23 -22.78 45.39
CA ARG A 9 25.22 -21.59 44.54
C ARG A 9 23.81 -20.98 44.49
N PRO A 10 23.66 -19.65 44.56
CA PRO A 10 22.36 -19.00 44.51
C PRO A 10 21.75 -19.10 43.10
N ALA A 11 20.87 -20.08 42.87
CA ALA A 11 20.11 -20.24 41.62
C ALA A 11 19.03 -19.15 41.39
N ARG A 12 18.90 -18.18 42.30
CA ARG A 12 17.80 -17.18 42.29
C ARG A 12 18.03 -15.97 41.38
N GLU A 13 19.25 -15.71 40.94
CA GLU A 13 19.56 -14.48 40.18
C GLU A 13 19.23 -14.59 38.69
N ALA A 14 19.30 -15.80 38.10
CA ALA A 14 19.03 -16.01 36.68
C ALA A 14 17.54 -15.79 36.31
N GLY A 15 16.60 -16.18 37.18
CA GLY A 15 15.17 -16.07 36.88
C GLY A 15 14.64 -14.63 36.85
N ALA A 16 15.14 -13.76 37.73
CA ALA A 16 14.69 -12.37 37.81
C ALA A 16 15.21 -11.50 36.65
N GLN A 17 16.43 -11.77 36.16
CA GLN A 17 16.98 -11.10 34.99
C GLN A 17 16.22 -11.48 33.71
N ASN A 18 15.86 -12.76 33.55
CA ASN A 18 15.09 -13.23 32.38
C ASN A 18 13.68 -12.61 32.31
N LEU A 19 12.97 -12.44 33.43
CA LEU A 19 11.68 -11.76 33.43
C LEU A 19 11.79 -10.26 33.10
N ARG A 20 12.85 -9.59 33.57
CA ARG A 20 13.09 -8.17 33.26
C ARG A 20 13.45 -7.98 31.79
N GLY A 21 14.29 -8.86 31.23
CA GLY A 21 14.62 -8.88 29.80
C GLY A 21 13.42 -9.16 28.92
N LEU A 22 12.59 -10.16 29.28
CA LEU A 22 11.36 -10.48 28.54
C LEU A 22 10.36 -9.32 28.58
N LYS A 23 10.16 -8.68 29.75
CA LYS A 23 9.29 -7.50 29.85
C LYS A 23 9.79 -6.34 29.01
N ALA A 24 11.10 -6.06 29.04
CA ALA A 24 11.69 -4.99 28.22
C ALA A 24 11.47 -5.25 26.72
N LEU A 25 11.63 -6.50 26.29
CA LEU A 25 11.42 -6.89 24.89
C LEU A 25 9.95 -6.76 24.47
N VAL A 26 9.01 -7.19 25.30
CA VAL A 26 7.56 -7.05 25.02
C VAL A 26 7.15 -5.59 24.97
N ILE A 27 7.65 -4.75 25.89
CA ILE A 27 7.39 -3.31 25.87
C ILE A 27 7.97 -2.70 24.59
N GLY A 28 9.20 -3.04 24.22
CA GLY A 28 9.82 -2.58 22.98
C GLY A 28 9.03 -2.99 21.74
N LEU A 29 8.59 -4.25 21.66
CA LEU A 29 7.78 -4.76 20.55
C LEU A 29 6.42 -4.04 20.48
N GLY A 30 5.76 -3.84 21.62
CA GLY A 30 4.49 -3.12 21.68
C GLY A 30 4.63 -1.68 21.17
N ILE A 31 5.65 -0.96 21.62
CA ILE A 31 5.93 0.41 21.16
C ILE A 31 6.19 0.43 19.65
N LEU A 32 6.99 -0.50 19.14
CA LEU A 32 7.30 -0.59 17.71
C LEU A 32 6.04 -0.81 16.86
N VAL A 33 5.14 -1.70 17.29
CA VAL A 33 3.87 -1.97 16.61
C VAL A 33 2.98 -0.73 16.62
N VAL A 34 2.83 -0.06 17.76
CA VAL A 34 1.99 1.14 17.87
C VAL A 34 2.54 2.27 16.99
N LEU A 35 3.86 2.50 16.99
CA LEU A 35 4.50 3.50 16.13
C LEU A 35 4.29 3.19 14.64
N GLY A 36 4.51 1.93 14.24
CA GLY A 36 4.33 1.50 12.86
C GLY A 36 2.88 1.69 12.40
N THR A 37 1.92 1.30 13.24
CA THR A 37 0.50 1.44 12.92
C THR A 37 0.09 2.91 12.81
N ALA A 38 0.55 3.76 13.73
CA ALA A 38 0.28 5.20 13.69
C ALA A 38 0.85 5.87 12.42
N LEU A 39 2.06 5.48 11.99
CA LEU A 39 2.67 5.93 10.74
C LEU A 39 1.84 5.52 9.52
N VAL A 40 1.43 4.24 9.44
CA VAL A 40 0.60 3.74 8.34
C VAL A 40 -0.73 4.49 8.28
N ILE A 41 -1.42 4.64 9.40
CA ILE A 41 -2.69 5.38 9.48
C ILE A 41 -2.47 6.83 9.05
N GLY A 42 -1.42 7.49 9.54
CA GLY A 42 -1.09 8.87 9.17
C GLY A 42 -0.83 9.04 7.67
N VAL A 43 -0.08 8.12 7.05
CA VAL A 43 0.19 8.14 5.60
C VAL A 43 -1.08 7.92 4.80
N VAL A 44 -1.94 6.97 5.20
CA VAL A 44 -3.23 6.70 4.53
C VAL A 44 -4.14 7.92 4.61
N VAL A 45 -4.29 8.53 5.79
CA VAL A 45 -5.10 9.74 5.96
C VAL A 45 -4.53 10.90 5.14
N LYS A 46 -3.20 11.12 5.18
CA LYS A 46 -2.54 12.15 4.37
C LYS A 46 -2.79 11.94 2.87
N ARG A 47 -2.76 10.70 2.39
CA ARG A 47 -3.02 10.34 0.99
C ARG A 47 -4.48 10.60 0.58
N ILE A 48 -5.43 10.40 1.50
CA ILE A 48 -6.86 10.62 1.26
C ILE A 48 -7.20 12.11 1.30
N VAL A 49 -6.63 12.86 2.26
CA VAL A 49 -6.93 14.28 2.47
C VAL A 49 -6.17 15.18 1.49
N ALA A 50 -4.96 14.79 1.10
CA ALA A 50 -4.20 15.42 0.04
C ALA A 50 -3.93 14.38 -1.06
N PRO A 51 -4.88 14.14 -1.98
CA PRO A 51 -4.62 13.36 -3.20
C PRO A 51 -3.74 14.17 -4.17
N GLU A 52 -2.63 14.69 -3.66
CA GLU A 52 -1.55 15.28 -4.45
C GLU A 52 -0.66 14.11 -4.89
N HIS A 53 -1.12 13.37 -5.90
CA HIS A 53 -0.19 12.82 -6.88
C HIS A 53 0.35 14.00 -7.69
N ALA A 54 1.13 14.86 -7.04
CA ALA A 54 1.88 15.91 -7.69
C ALA A 54 3.04 15.24 -8.43
N ALA A 55 2.75 14.82 -9.66
CA ALA A 55 3.75 14.77 -10.69
C ALA A 55 4.57 16.07 -10.62
N ALA A 56 5.90 15.95 -10.62
CA ALA A 56 6.80 17.10 -10.64
C ALA A 56 6.31 18.14 -11.67
N PRO A 57 6.24 19.45 -11.34
CA PRO A 57 5.72 20.44 -12.26
C PRO A 57 6.56 20.47 -13.54
N PRO A 58 6.00 20.13 -14.71
CA PRO A 58 6.67 20.43 -15.97
C PRO A 58 6.77 21.97 -16.12
N PRO A 59 7.79 22.49 -16.82
CA PRO A 59 7.91 23.92 -17.08
C PRO A 59 6.60 24.45 -17.68
N ALA A 60 6.15 25.59 -17.15
CA ALA A 60 4.88 26.21 -17.48
C ALA A 60 4.75 26.47 -19.00
N VAL A 61 4.01 25.61 -19.67
CA VAL A 61 3.44 25.89 -20.99
C VAL A 61 2.10 26.55 -20.72
N ALA A 62 1.89 27.74 -21.29
CA ALA A 62 0.63 28.49 -21.18
C ALA A 62 -0.60 27.59 -21.38
N PRO A 63 -1.73 27.85 -20.70
CA PRO A 63 -2.94 27.05 -20.83
C PRO A 63 -3.49 27.20 -22.24
N ARG A 64 -3.05 26.31 -23.14
CA ARG A 64 -3.81 26.00 -24.33
C ARG A 64 -5.10 25.38 -23.82
N THR A 65 -6.24 25.90 -24.23
CA THR A 65 -7.51 25.19 -24.16
C THR A 65 -7.33 23.94 -25.01
N ALA A 66 -6.74 22.91 -24.43
CA ALA A 66 -6.50 21.65 -25.10
C ALA A 66 -7.89 21.05 -25.31
N ALA A 67 -8.27 20.89 -26.57
CA ALA A 67 -9.30 19.92 -26.91
C ALA A 67 -8.96 18.63 -26.14
N PRO A 68 -9.94 17.97 -25.50
CA PRO A 68 -9.69 16.74 -24.77
C PRO A 68 -8.91 15.80 -25.71
N PRO A 69 -7.76 15.24 -25.27
CA PRO A 69 -6.82 14.56 -26.15
C PRO A 69 -7.48 13.39 -26.90
N PHE A 70 -8.54 12.84 -26.33
CA PHE A 70 -9.50 11.95 -26.96
C PHE A 70 -10.74 11.84 -26.05
N ALA A 71 -11.86 11.37 -26.60
CA ALA A 71 -13.00 10.88 -25.84
C ALA A 71 -13.24 9.42 -26.23
N THR A 72 -13.25 8.52 -25.24
CA THR A 72 -13.40 7.08 -25.47
C THR A 72 -14.40 6.53 -24.48
N GLU A 73 -15.42 5.87 -25.00
CA GLU A 73 -16.37 5.13 -24.19
C GLU A 73 -15.74 3.80 -23.79
N LEU A 74 -15.69 3.54 -22.49
CA LEU A 74 -15.18 2.29 -21.95
C LEU A 74 -16.30 1.24 -21.98
N PRO A 75 -15.99 -0.02 -22.33
CA PRO A 75 -16.96 -1.09 -22.33
C PRO A 75 -17.34 -1.45 -20.89
N GLY A 76 -18.42 -0.87 -20.39
CA GLY A 76 -19.00 -1.15 -19.08
C GLY A 76 -20.51 -0.99 -19.13
N GLY A 77 -21.24 -1.97 -18.57
CA GLY A 77 -22.70 -1.87 -18.43
C GLY A 77 -23.10 -0.86 -17.35
N ALA A 78 -24.41 -0.62 -17.21
CA ALA A 78 -24.93 0.18 -16.12
C ALA A 78 -24.49 -0.41 -14.77
N GLY A 79 -23.88 0.42 -13.91
CA GLY A 79 -23.30 -0.02 -12.63
C GLY A 79 -21.81 -0.35 -12.69
N SER A 80 -21.18 -0.33 -13.87
CA SER A 80 -19.73 -0.45 -13.99
C SER A 80 -19.04 0.82 -13.47
N ALA A 81 -18.06 0.65 -12.58
CA ALA A 81 -17.24 1.72 -12.02
C ALA A 81 -15.77 1.50 -12.32
N ILE A 82 -15.01 2.59 -12.45
CA ILE A 82 -13.55 2.53 -12.56
C ILE A 82 -13.00 2.26 -11.15
N ALA A 83 -12.42 1.08 -10.96
CA ALA A 83 -11.83 0.65 -9.70
C ALA A 83 -10.33 0.99 -9.63
N GLY A 84 -9.66 1.19 -10.77
CA GLY A 84 -8.25 1.57 -10.80
C GLY A 84 -7.74 1.93 -12.18
N VAL A 85 -6.64 2.69 -12.22
CA VAL A 85 -5.94 3.09 -13.44
C VAL A 85 -4.44 2.91 -13.23
N ALA A 86 -3.76 2.30 -14.19
CA ALA A 86 -2.31 2.17 -14.23
C ALA A 86 -1.79 2.52 -15.63
N ALA A 87 -0.58 3.08 -15.72
CA ALA A 87 0.04 3.40 -17.00
C ALA A 87 1.47 2.81 -17.06
N ALA A 88 1.79 2.11 -18.15
CA ALA A 88 3.10 1.53 -18.39
C ALA A 88 3.32 1.31 -19.89
N GLY A 89 4.55 1.48 -20.37
CA GLY A 89 4.91 1.16 -21.76
C GLY A 89 4.13 1.92 -22.84
N GLY A 90 3.63 3.13 -22.53
CA GLY A 90 2.80 3.90 -23.45
C GLY A 90 1.34 3.45 -23.53
N MET A 91 0.90 2.58 -22.63
CA MET A 91 -0.47 2.09 -22.51
C MET A 91 -1.08 2.47 -21.16
N VAL A 92 -2.39 2.69 -21.15
CA VAL A 92 -3.19 2.88 -19.95
C VAL A 92 -4.05 1.64 -19.75
N ALA A 93 -3.94 1.01 -18.58
CA ALA A 93 -4.80 -0.07 -18.15
C ALA A 93 -5.84 0.48 -17.17
N ILE A 94 -7.12 0.28 -17.47
CA ILE A 94 -8.26 0.74 -16.68
C ILE A 94 -8.99 -0.48 -16.15
N TRP A 95 -9.06 -0.64 -14.84
CA TRP A 95 -9.82 -1.69 -14.21
C TRP A 95 -11.26 -1.23 -13.99
N LEU A 96 -12.19 -1.94 -14.63
CA LEU A 96 -13.62 -1.79 -14.49
C LEU A 96 -14.16 -2.86 -13.56
N HIS A 97 -15.08 -2.48 -12.68
CA HIS A 97 -15.78 -3.38 -11.76
C HIS A 97 -17.28 -3.20 -11.90
N ASP A 98 -18.03 -4.28 -12.08
CA ASP A 98 -19.48 -4.28 -12.34
C ASP A 98 -20.28 -5.08 -11.30
N GLY A 99 -19.67 -5.39 -10.15
CA GLY A 99 -20.30 -6.15 -9.07
C GLY A 99 -20.47 -7.65 -9.34
N GLN A 100 -20.26 -8.13 -10.57
CA GLN A 100 -20.23 -9.56 -10.93
C GLN A 100 -18.81 -10.05 -11.24
N GLY A 101 -17.90 -9.13 -11.56
CA GLY A 101 -16.49 -9.41 -11.78
C GLY A 101 -15.73 -8.11 -12.06
N GLY A 102 -14.62 -8.23 -12.79
CA GLY A 102 -13.91 -7.04 -13.27
C GLY A 102 -13.15 -7.31 -14.55
N ALA A 103 -13.03 -6.30 -15.39
CA ALA A 103 -12.30 -6.35 -16.64
C ALA A 103 -11.23 -5.26 -16.66
N VAL A 104 -10.09 -5.55 -17.26
CA VAL A 104 -9.03 -4.57 -17.51
C VAL A 104 -9.12 -4.16 -18.98
N VAL A 105 -9.32 -2.88 -19.24
CA VAL A 105 -9.34 -2.28 -20.57
C VAL A 105 -8.02 -1.60 -20.83
N PHE A 106 -7.38 -1.94 -21.94
CA PHE A 106 -6.11 -1.36 -22.36
C PHE A 106 -6.37 -0.28 -23.41
N VAL A 107 -5.96 0.95 -23.13
CA VAL A 107 -6.20 2.13 -23.96
C VAL A 107 -4.87 2.77 -24.36
N ASP A 108 -4.73 3.09 -25.64
CA ASP A 108 -3.66 3.95 -26.14
C ASP A 108 -3.98 5.42 -25.80
N PRO A 109 -3.24 6.07 -24.89
CA PRO A 109 -3.51 7.44 -24.46
C PRO A 109 -3.19 8.50 -25.53
N ARG A 110 -2.61 8.13 -26.67
CA ARG A 110 -2.37 9.06 -27.79
C ARG A 110 -3.57 9.17 -28.71
N THR A 111 -4.34 8.09 -28.82
CA THR A 111 -5.44 7.98 -29.78
C THR A 111 -6.80 7.71 -29.13
N GLY A 112 -6.82 7.34 -27.86
CA GLY A 112 -8.01 6.83 -27.16
C GLY A 112 -8.42 5.42 -27.59
N ARG A 113 -7.68 4.76 -28.49
CA ARG A 113 -8.10 3.45 -28.99
C ARG A 113 -7.96 2.39 -27.91
N ILE A 114 -9.01 1.57 -27.76
CA ILE A 114 -8.95 0.36 -26.95
C ILE A 114 -8.13 -0.67 -27.73
N ALA A 115 -6.97 -1.03 -27.19
CA ALA A 115 -6.08 -2.04 -27.75
C ALA A 115 -6.54 -3.47 -27.40
N GLY A 116 -7.28 -3.63 -26.30
CA GLY A 116 -7.80 -4.91 -25.89
C GLY A 116 -8.45 -4.89 -24.51
N THR A 117 -9.01 -6.03 -24.14
CA THR A 117 -9.65 -6.27 -22.85
C THR A 117 -9.18 -7.59 -22.28
N ALA A 118 -8.99 -7.65 -20.96
CA ALA A 118 -8.69 -8.87 -20.23
C ALA A 118 -9.73 -9.03 -19.12
N ALA A 119 -10.40 -10.17 -19.08
CA ALA A 119 -11.34 -10.54 -18.03
C ALA A 119 -10.97 -11.92 -17.48
N PRO A 120 -11.20 -12.19 -16.18
CA PRO A 120 -11.06 -13.52 -15.63
C PRO A 120 -12.03 -14.48 -16.34
N ARG A 121 -11.52 -15.65 -16.75
CA ARG A 121 -12.38 -16.75 -17.24
C ARG A 121 -13.03 -17.41 -16.03
N HIS A 122 -14.36 -17.47 -16.03
CA HIS A 122 -15.15 -18.29 -15.11
C HIS A 122 -15.42 -19.66 -15.74
#